data_AF-A0A7X7GJJ2-F1
#
_entry.id   AF-A0A7X7GJJ2-F1
#
_cell.length_a   1.000
_cell.length_b   1.000
_cell.length_c   1.000
_cell.angle_alpha   90.00
_cell.angle_beta   90.00
_cell.angle_gamma   90.00
#
_symmetry.space_group_name_H-M   'P 1'
#
loop_
_entity.id
_entity.type
_entity.pdbx_description
1 polymer ?
#
loop_
_entity_poly.entity_id
_entity_poly.type
_entity_poly.pdbx_seq_one_letter_code
_entity_poly.pdbx_strand_id
1 'polypeptide(L)'
;MTVPIPRRALGVVALVAALVPAIAGSAHASDDSSRPHGDPAHAIYGDQVIDLARSWGTARACIELDTETRCYRTDAELREAHADLFPTERISARASCSSPVALFDLTGFNPPVAYFTTRGVFHNLSLFGFDQRTSSYQVNACAAAFFDGQGGGGTVYPGSTAAWATASSMLSGWNDRIRSIYIY
;
A
#
# COMPACT_ATOMS: atom_id res chain seq x y z
N MET A 1 -53.28 -64.51 -20.99
CA MET A 1 -52.69 -65.76 -20.46
C MET A 1 -52.03 -65.45 -19.14
N THR A 2 -52.33 -66.26 -18.13
CA THR A 2 -52.30 -65.94 -16.70
C THR A 2 -51.64 -67.14 -15.98
N VAL A 3 -50.56 -66.90 -15.19
CA VAL A 3 -50.19 -67.57 -13.90
C VAL A 3 -49.74 -69.07 -13.99
N PRO A 4 -48.99 -69.76 -13.05
CA PRO A 4 -48.36 -69.43 -11.74
C PRO A 4 -46.86 -69.85 -11.51
N ILE A 5 -46.39 -69.54 -10.28
CA ILE A 5 -45.12 -69.78 -9.56
C ILE A 5 -45.10 -71.18 -8.85
N PRO A 6 -43.94 -71.82 -8.56
CA PRO A 6 -43.54 -72.14 -7.15
C PRO A 6 -42.01 -72.02 -6.90
N ARG A 7 -41.51 -71.31 -5.87
CA ARG A 7 -41.34 -71.59 -4.41
C ARG A 7 -40.02 -72.31 -4.01
N ARG A 8 -39.20 -71.57 -3.24
CA ARG A 8 -38.33 -71.96 -2.07
C ARG A 8 -36.99 -72.65 -2.40
N ALA A 9 -35.86 -72.46 -1.71
CA ALA A 9 -35.53 -71.76 -0.46
C ALA A 9 -33.99 -71.57 -0.28
N LEU A 10 -33.64 -70.55 0.53
CA LEU A 10 -32.54 -70.40 1.51
C LEU A 10 -31.06 -70.72 1.19
N GLY A 11 -30.19 -69.78 1.60
CA GLY A 11 -28.76 -69.98 1.92
C GLY A 11 -27.95 -68.68 1.82
N VAL A 12 -28.16 -67.70 2.71
CA VAL A 12 -27.27 -67.35 3.84
C VAL A 12 -25.90 -66.75 3.42
N VAL A 13 -25.82 -65.42 3.63
CA VAL A 13 -24.73 -64.62 4.24
C VAL A 13 -23.32 -64.69 3.66
N ALA A 14 -22.86 -63.55 3.12
CA ALA A 14 -21.60 -62.93 3.53
C ALA A 14 -21.64 -61.42 3.28
N LEU A 15 -21.65 -60.67 4.38
CA LEU A 15 -21.55 -59.23 4.49
C LEU A 15 -20.10 -58.81 4.17
N VAL A 16 -19.88 -58.01 3.13
CA VAL A 16 -18.64 -57.23 3.00
C VAL A 16 -19.03 -55.78 2.73
N ALA A 17 -19.08 -54.99 3.80
CA ALA A 17 -19.23 -53.55 3.74
C ALA A 17 -17.90 -52.95 3.29
N ALA A 18 -17.79 -52.58 2.01
CA ALA A 18 -16.74 -51.67 1.56
C ALA A 18 -17.22 -50.24 1.83
N LEU A 19 -16.64 -49.59 2.83
CA LEU A 19 -16.76 -48.14 3.03
C LEU A 19 -16.21 -47.43 1.78
N VAL A 20 -17.08 -46.73 1.05
CA VAL A 20 -16.67 -45.75 0.05
C VAL A 20 -16.70 -44.38 0.74
N PRO A 21 -15.55 -43.74 1.01
CA PRO A 21 -15.57 -42.35 1.43
C PRO A 21 -15.91 -41.48 0.22
N ALA A 22 -17.06 -40.83 0.27
CA ALA A 22 -17.38 -39.70 -0.60
C ALA A 22 -16.40 -38.56 -0.25
N ILE A 23 -15.40 -38.35 -1.10
CA ILE A 23 -14.50 -37.21 -0.99
C ILE A 23 -15.28 -36.00 -1.49
N ALA A 24 -15.86 -35.24 -0.57
CA ALA A 24 -16.36 -33.91 -0.86
C ALA A 24 -15.18 -33.09 -1.40
N GLY A 25 -15.29 -32.61 -2.64
CA GLY A 25 -14.37 -31.64 -3.20
C GLY A 25 -14.51 -30.34 -2.41
N SER A 26 -13.66 -30.16 -1.41
CA SER A 26 -13.45 -28.88 -0.75
C SER A 26 -13.03 -27.87 -1.83
N ALA A 27 -13.83 -26.83 -2.02
CA ALA A 27 -13.35 -25.62 -2.66
C ALA A 27 -12.12 -25.17 -1.87
N HIS A 28 -10.95 -25.25 -2.47
CA HIS A 28 -9.77 -24.59 -1.94
C HIS A 28 -10.06 -23.09 -2.01
N ALA A 29 -10.50 -22.52 -0.88
CA ALA A 29 -10.25 -21.12 -0.62
C ALA A 29 -8.73 -20.98 -0.68
N SER A 30 -8.24 -20.29 -1.71
CA SER A 30 -6.84 -19.90 -1.76
C SER A 30 -6.60 -19.03 -0.53
N ASP A 31 -5.89 -19.59 0.43
CA ASP A 31 -5.26 -18.90 1.53
C ASP A 31 -4.32 -17.84 0.91
N ASP A 32 -4.81 -16.61 0.74
CA ASP A 32 -4.01 -15.41 0.45
C ASP A 32 -3.32 -14.94 1.74
N SER A 33 -2.65 -15.89 2.40
CA SER A 33 -2.01 -15.72 3.70
C SER A 33 -0.49 -15.60 3.55
N SER A 34 -0.03 -15.11 2.41
CA SER A 34 1.38 -14.85 2.14
C SER A 34 1.57 -13.59 1.31
N ARG A 35 0.90 -12.49 1.69
CA ARG A 35 1.44 -11.17 1.33
C ARG A 35 2.74 -11.02 2.11
N PRO A 36 3.90 -10.84 1.44
CA PRO A 36 5.09 -10.34 2.11
C PRO A 36 4.72 -9.03 2.82
N HIS A 37 5.51 -8.61 3.81
CA HIS A 37 5.49 -7.21 4.26
C HIS A 37 5.27 -6.28 3.06
N GLY A 38 4.25 -5.42 3.17
CA GLY A 38 3.48 -4.86 2.06
C GLY A 38 4.33 -4.54 0.84
N ASP A 39 3.99 -5.14 -0.30
CA ASP A 39 4.55 -4.73 -1.58
C ASP A 39 4.15 -3.25 -1.80
N PRO A 40 5.10 -2.30 -1.75
CA PRO A 40 4.80 -0.88 -1.85
C PRO A 40 4.20 -0.50 -3.21
N ALA A 41 4.30 -1.38 -4.21
CA ALA A 41 3.63 -1.20 -5.49
C ALA A 41 2.11 -1.39 -5.43
N HIS A 42 1.59 -2.05 -4.40
CA HIS A 42 0.16 -2.31 -4.27
C HIS A 42 -0.45 -1.46 -3.14
N ALA A 43 -1.56 -0.79 -3.45
CA ALA A 43 -2.28 0.02 -2.48
C ALA A 43 -3.75 -0.37 -2.35
N ILE A 44 -4.29 -0.19 -1.15
CA ILE A 44 -5.72 -0.32 -0.88
C ILE A 44 -6.41 0.99 -1.29
N TYR A 45 -7.43 0.90 -2.14
CA TYR A 45 -8.29 2.01 -2.55
C TYR A 45 -9.76 1.59 -2.46
N GLY A 46 -10.46 2.07 -1.43
CA GLY A 46 -11.76 1.51 -1.06
C GLY A 46 -11.65 0.02 -0.74
N ASP A 47 -12.46 -0.80 -1.42
CA ASP A 47 -12.45 -2.26 -1.27
C ASP A 47 -11.55 -2.97 -2.31
N GLN A 48 -10.73 -2.22 -3.05
CA GLN A 48 -9.90 -2.74 -4.14
C GLN A 48 -8.41 -2.59 -3.83
N VAL A 49 -7.60 -3.47 -4.42
CA VAL A 49 -6.14 -3.32 -4.48
C VAL A 49 -5.77 -2.80 -5.87
N ILE A 50 -4.99 -1.72 -5.93
CA ILE A 50 -4.49 -1.11 -7.16
C ILE A 50 -2.96 -1.22 -7.24
N ASP A 51 -2.43 -1.34 -8.47
CA ASP A 51 -0.99 -1.31 -8.76
C ASP A 51 -0.58 0.15 -9.03
N LEU A 52 0.08 0.78 -8.04
CA LEU A 52 0.51 2.17 -8.09
C LEU A 52 1.54 2.42 -9.18
N ALA A 53 2.42 1.46 -9.46
CA ALA A 53 3.45 1.59 -10.48
C ALA A 53 2.84 1.69 -11.89
N ARG A 54 1.62 1.17 -12.09
CA ARG A 54 0.86 1.35 -13.33
C ARG A 54 0.01 2.61 -13.33
N SER A 55 -0.83 2.79 -12.31
CA SER A 55 -1.75 3.93 -12.25
C SER A 55 -2.39 4.08 -10.88
N TRP A 56 -2.58 5.32 -10.45
CA TRP A 56 -3.39 5.66 -9.28
C TRP A 56 -4.90 5.63 -9.58
N GLY A 57 -5.29 5.46 -10.85
CA GLY A 57 -6.69 5.54 -11.27
C GLY A 57 -7.28 6.92 -10.94
N THR A 58 -8.31 6.93 -10.10
CA THR A 58 -8.96 8.18 -9.63
C THR A 58 -8.44 8.68 -8.29
N ALA A 59 -7.51 7.96 -7.66
CA ALA A 59 -6.90 8.40 -6.41
C ALA A 59 -6.07 9.68 -6.62
N ARG A 60 -6.10 10.56 -5.62
CA ARG A 60 -5.38 11.85 -5.61
C ARG A 60 -4.43 11.96 -4.43
N ALA A 61 -4.56 11.09 -3.43
CA ALA A 61 -3.71 11.10 -2.26
C ALA A 61 -3.43 9.66 -1.84
N CYS A 62 -2.16 9.30 -1.66
CA CYS A 62 -1.76 8.00 -1.16
C CYS A 62 -0.80 8.16 0.02
N ILE A 63 -0.85 7.25 0.97
CA ILE A 63 0.02 7.21 2.14
C ILE A 63 0.65 5.84 2.27
N GLU A 64 1.97 5.83 2.37
CA GLU A 64 2.76 4.68 2.77
C GLU A 64 2.75 4.59 4.30
N LEU A 65 2.40 3.40 4.78
CA LEU A 65 2.45 2.98 6.17
C LEU A 65 3.35 1.74 6.24
N ASP A 66 3.97 1.51 7.41
CA ASP A 66 4.93 0.42 7.66
C ASP A 66 4.53 -0.95 7.10
N THR A 67 3.23 -1.26 7.07
CA THR A 67 2.72 -2.55 6.62
C THR A 67 1.84 -2.51 5.36
N GLU A 68 1.38 -1.32 4.95
CA GLU A 68 0.47 -1.17 3.81
C GLU A 68 0.58 0.20 3.14
N THR A 69 0.17 0.30 1.88
CA THR A 69 -0.08 1.60 1.25
C THR A 69 -1.57 1.77 1.03
N ARG A 70 -2.10 2.97 1.31
CA ARG A 70 -3.53 3.27 1.17
C ARG A 70 -3.74 4.55 0.39
N CYS A 71 -4.74 4.54 -0.48
CA CYS A 71 -5.07 5.65 -1.35
C CYS A 71 -6.49 6.14 -1.14
N TYR A 72 -6.69 7.41 -1.49
CA TYR A 72 -7.92 8.16 -1.29
C TYR A 72 -8.18 9.05 -2.51
N ARG A 73 -9.46 9.38 -2.70
CA ARG A 73 -9.89 10.20 -3.84
C ARG A 73 -9.54 11.67 -3.61
N THR A 74 -9.37 12.10 -2.36
CA THR A 74 -8.92 13.45 -2.00
C THR A 74 -7.91 13.43 -0.86
N ASP A 75 -7.10 14.49 -0.76
CA ASP A 75 -6.20 14.71 0.37
C ASP A 75 -6.95 14.88 1.70
N ALA A 76 -8.13 15.52 1.67
CA ALA A 76 -8.96 15.71 2.84
C ALA A 76 -9.44 14.38 3.44
N GLU A 77 -9.92 13.46 2.60
CA GLU A 77 -10.33 12.10 3.01
C GLU A 77 -9.16 11.35 3.66
N LEU A 78 -7.94 11.44 3.09
CA LEU A 78 -6.75 10.82 3.65
C LEU A 78 -6.44 11.38 5.05
N ARG A 79 -6.40 12.71 5.17
CA ARG A 79 -6.06 13.38 6.44
C ARG A 79 -7.12 13.16 7.51
N GLU A 80 -8.39 13.02 7.14
CA GLU A 80 -9.46 12.63 8.05
C GLU A 80 -9.26 11.20 8.55
N ALA A 81 -8.96 10.26 7.65
CA ALA A 81 -8.73 8.86 7.99
C ALA A 81 -7.47 8.62 8.85
N HIS A 82 -6.49 9.52 8.78
CA HIS A 82 -5.19 9.43 9.47
C HIS A 82 -4.90 10.67 10.31
N ALA A 83 -5.92 11.22 10.98
CA ALA A 83 -5.80 12.49 11.71
C ALA A 83 -4.69 12.48 12.78
N ASP A 84 -4.36 11.31 13.32
CA ASP A 84 -3.27 11.08 14.26
C ASP A 84 -1.88 11.40 13.68
N LEU A 85 -1.70 11.25 12.37
CA LEU A 85 -0.46 11.56 11.65
C LEU A 85 -0.33 13.05 11.29
N PHE A 86 -1.40 13.82 11.43
CA PHE A 86 -1.48 15.23 11.04
C PHE A 86 -1.90 16.15 12.20
N PRO A 87 -1.17 16.15 13.35
CA PRO A 87 -1.54 16.96 14.49
C PRO A 87 -1.54 18.46 14.12
N THR A 88 -2.65 19.13 14.42
CA THR A 88 -2.86 20.57 14.17
C THR A 88 -2.14 21.45 15.18
N GLU A 89 -1.81 20.89 16.35
CA GLU A 89 -1.04 21.59 17.38
C GLU A 89 0.43 21.23 17.30
N ARG A 90 1.28 22.27 17.32
CA ARG A 90 2.73 22.15 17.55
C ARG A 90 2.99 21.79 19.02
N ILE A 91 2.44 20.69 19.50
CA ILE A 91 2.73 20.22 20.86
C ILE A 91 4.22 19.91 20.92
N SER A 92 4.89 20.61 21.85
CA SER A 92 6.32 20.70 22.05
C SER A 92 7.08 19.38 21.86
N ALA A 93 7.69 19.22 20.68
CA ALA A 93 9.11 18.95 20.47
C ALA A 93 9.84 17.91 21.37
N ARG A 94 9.17 16.83 21.78
CA ARG A 94 9.82 15.57 22.18
C ARG A 94 9.08 14.30 21.75
N ALA A 95 7.88 14.42 21.20
CA ALA A 95 7.13 13.27 20.71
C ALA A 95 7.67 12.84 19.35
N SER A 96 7.71 11.53 19.16
CA SER A 96 8.24 10.78 18.02
C SER A 96 8.16 11.49 16.67
N CYS A 97 9.16 11.18 15.86
CA CYS A 97 9.26 11.48 14.45
C CYS A 97 8.15 10.76 13.64
N SER A 98 6.88 11.06 13.92
CA SER A 98 5.72 10.24 13.52
C SER A 98 4.80 10.93 12.52
N SER A 99 5.15 12.13 12.04
CA SER A 99 4.40 12.81 10.98
C SER A 99 5.06 12.58 9.61
N PRO A 100 4.26 12.46 8.54
CA PRO A 100 4.75 12.03 7.24
C PRO A 100 5.54 13.11 6.50
N VAL A 101 6.34 12.71 5.52
CA VAL A 101 6.79 13.58 4.44
C VAL A 101 5.73 13.57 3.34
N ALA A 102 5.29 14.74 2.87
CA ALA A 102 4.34 14.88 1.78
C ALA A 102 5.04 15.38 0.51
N LEU A 103 4.91 14.63 -0.58
CA LEU A 103 5.42 14.99 -1.90
C LEU A 103 4.23 15.26 -2.84
N PHE A 104 4.22 16.43 -3.48
CA PHE A 104 3.15 16.86 -4.37
C PHE A 104 3.63 16.88 -5.82
N ASP A 105 2.78 16.38 -6.71
CA ASP A 105 3.02 16.30 -8.16
C ASP A 105 3.10 17.68 -8.80
N LEU A 106 2.41 18.66 -8.21
CA LEU A 106 2.31 20.01 -8.72
C LEU A 106 2.91 21.01 -7.74
N THR A 107 3.24 22.19 -8.23
CA THR A 107 3.61 23.33 -7.39
C THR A 107 2.42 23.81 -6.55
N GLY A 108 2.69 24.54 -5.48
CA GLY A 108 1.69 25.11 -4.59
C GLY A 108 0.98 24.09 -3.70
N PHE A 109 1.57 22.91 -3.47
CA PHE A 109 0.99 21.83 -2.67
C PHE A 109 -0.31 21.27 -3.27
N ASN A 110 -0.41 21.28 -4.60
CA ASN A 110 -1.59 20.76 -5.30
C ASN A 110 -1.46 19.24 -5.53
N PRO A 111 -2.53 18.45 -5.30
CA PRO A 111 -2.50 17.01 -5.57
C PRO A 111 -2.30 16.71 -7.07
N PRO A 112 -1.87 15.48 -7.44
CA PRO A 112 -1.67 14.30 -6.59
C PRO A 112 -0.60 14.43 -5.49
N VAL A 113 -0.79 13.75 -4.36
CA VAL A 113 0.13 13.78 -3.21
C VAL A 113 0.46 12.38 -2.70
N ALA A 114 1.73 12.11 -2.43
CA ALA A 114 2.23 10.91 -1.76
C ALA A 114 2.78 11.26 -0.39
N TYR A 115 2.27 10.58 0.65
CA TYR A 115 2.74 10.69 2.03
C TYR A 115 3.59 9.47 2.39
N PHE A 116 4.71 9.69 3.07
CA PHE A 116 5.64 8.65 3.50
C PHE A 116 5.87 8.75 4.99
N THR A 117 5.75 7.63 5.72
CA THR A 117 5.82 7.61 7.18
C THR A 117 7.00 6.80 7.70
N THR A 118 7.41 5.75 6.97
CA THR A 118 8.43 4.84 7.46
C THR A 118 9.82 5.46 7.41
N ARG A 119 10.58 5.28 8.49
CA ARG A 119 11.89 5.89 8.73
C ARG A 119 13.01 4.89 8.57
N GLY A 120 14.23 5.38 8.37
CA GLY A 120 15.41 4.54 8.34
C GLY A 120 15.56 3.69 7.07
N VAL A 121 14.72 3.94 6.07
CA VAL A 121 14.66 3.20 4.81
C VAL A 121 14.61 4.16 3.62
N PHE A 122 15.07 3.67 2.45
CA PHE A 122 14.88 4.37 1.20
C PHE A 122 13.54 4.02 0.58
N HIS A 123 12.72 5.04 0.35
CA HIS A 123 11.49 4.93 -0.41
C HIS A 123 11.79 5.19 -1.88
N ASN A 124 11.79 4.14 -2.70
CA ASN A 124 11.88 4.29 -4.16
C ASN A 124 10.52 4.71 -4.71
N LEU A 125 10.42 5.93 -5.22
CA LEU A 125 9.16 6.54 -5.63
C LEU A 125 8.52 5.83 -6.84
N SER A 126 9.31 5.09 -7.61
CA SER A 126 8.82 4.25 -8.71
C SER A 126 7.87 3.14 -8.24
N LEU A 127 8.08 2.61 -7.04
CA LEU A 127 7.17 1.64 -6.44
C LEU A 127 5.80 2.28 -6.18
N PHE A 128 5.78 3.56 -5.82
CA PHE A 128 4.54 4.29 -5.54
C PHE A 128 3.95 5.01 -6.75
N GLY A 129 4.47 4.80 -7.97
CA GLY A 129 4.03 5.55 -9.16
C GLY A 129 4.28 7.06 -9.07
N PHE A 130 5.27 7.47 -8.27
CA PHE A 130 5.60 8.86 -7.95
C PHE A 130 7.04 9.26 -8.36
N ASP A 131 7.74 8.40 -9.12
CA ASP A 131 9.07 8.68 -9.67
C ASP A 131 9.01 9.90 -10.59
N GLN A 132 9.92 10.86 -10.39
CA GLN A 132 10.04 12.03 -11.25
C GLN A 132 8.74 12.85 -11.36
N ARG A 133 8.05 13.02 -10.23
CA ARG A 133 6.79 13.80 -10.16
C ARG A 133 6.81 14.93 -9.15
N THR A 134 7.72 14.89 -8.18
CA THR A 134 7.70 15.87 -7.10
C THR A 134 8.05 17.27 -7.61
N SER A 135 7.10 18.20 -7.46
CA SER A 135 7.24 19.62 -7.79
C SER A 135 7.00 20.55 -6.59
N SER A 136 6.44 20.05 -5.47
CA SER A 136 6.46 20.74 -4.17
C SER A 136 6.41 19.73 -3.01
N TYR A 137 6.73 20.16 -1.79
CA TYR A 137 6.78 19.23 -0.64
C TYR A 137 6.54 19.89 0.71
N GLN A 138 6.17 19.07 1.69
CA GLN A 138 6.15 19.40 3.11
C GLN A 138 6.85 18.29 3.90
N VAL A 139 7.95 18.65 4.58
CA VAL A 139 8.64 17.81 5.55
C VAL A 139 8.11 18.17 6.94
N ASN A 140 7.54 17.20 7.65
CA ASN A 140 7.01 17.45 9.00
C ASN A 140 8.08 17.17 10.08
N ALA A 141 7.77 16.44 11.15
CA ALA A 141 8.61 16.38 12.34
C ALA A 141 10.00 15.75 12.14
N CYS A 142 10.21 14.98 11.08
CA CYS A 142 11.50 14.38 10.74
C CYS A 142 12.13 15.09 9.55
N ALA A 143 13.43 15.37 9.64
CA ALA A 143 14.18 15.69 8.45
C ALA A 143 14.12 14.52 7.45
N ALA A 144 14.32 14.83 6.19
CA ALA A 144 14.45 13.85 5.12
C ALA A 144 15.60 14.23 4.19
N ALA A 145 15.98 13.33 3.30
CA ALA A 145 16.84 13.61 2.15
C ALA A 145 16.14 13.13 0.88
N PHE A 146 16.18 13.94 -0.17
CA PHE A 146 15.57 13.63 -1.47
C PHE A 146 16.67 13.44 -2.51
N PHE A 147 16.53 12.43 -3.36
CA PHE A 147 17.56 12.00 -4.29
C PHE A 147 17.01 11.91 -5.71
N ASP A 148 17.82 12.24 -6.72
CA ASP A 148 17.46 12.07 -8.14
C ASP A 148 17.82 10.68 -8.71
N GLY A 149 18.29 9.76 -7.86
CA GLY A 149 18.49 8.34 -8.17
C GLY A 149 17.68 7.43 -7.25
N GLN A 150 17.59 6.14 -7.62
CA GLN A 150 16.95 5.12 -6.79
C GLN A 150 17.87 4.71 -5.62
N GLY A 151 17.28 4.32 -4.50
CA GLY A 151 18.00 3.77 -3.34
C GLY A 151 19.01 4.73 -2.72
N GLY A 152 18.75 6.05 -2.77
CA GLY A 152 19.70 7.07 -2.31
C GLY A 152 20.83 7.38 -3.27
N GLY A 153 20.80 6.84 -4.50
CA GLY A 153 21.77 7.15 -5.54
C GLY A 153 21.58 8.56 -6.13
N GLY A 154 22.55 8.98 -6.94
CA GLY A 154 22.48 10.26 -7.66
C GLY A 154 22.81 11.48 -6.79
N THR A 155 22.31 12.63 -7.22
CA THR A 155 22.48 13.92 -6.56
C THR A 155 21.41 14.11 -5.49
N VAL A 156 21.82 14.63 -4.34
CA VAL A 156 20.90 15.03 -3.27
C VAL A 156 20.30 16.39 -3.61
N TYR A 157 18.99 16.53 -3.40
CA TYR A 157 18.30 17.82 -3.54
C TYR A 157 18.94 18.88 -2.64
N PRO A 158 19.39 20.02 -3.18
CA PRO A 158 20.13 21.02 -2.40
C PRO A 158 19.22 21.97 -1.60
N GLY A 159 17.89 21.86 -1.73
CA GLY A 159 16.96 22.65 -0.93
C GLY A 159 16.81 22.13 0.50
N SER A 160 16.19 22.92 1.38
CA SER A 160 16.01 22.53 2.77
C SER A 160 14.99 21.39 2.91
N THR A 161 15.44 20.23 3.36
CA THR A 161 14.61 19.08 3.74
C THR A 161 14.71 18.78 5.24
N ALA A 162 15.05 19.80 6.04
CA ALA A 162 15.03 19.71 7.50
C ALA A 162 13.60 19.52 8.03
N ALA A 163 13.48 19.14 9.30
CA ALA A 163 12.18 19.06 9.95
C ALA A 163 11.40 20.39 9.80
N TRP A 164 10.12 20.29 9.48
CA TRP A 164 9.20 21.41 9.23
C TRP A 164 9.51 22.23 7.97
N ALA A 165 10.46 21.79 7.13
CA ALA A 165 10.74 22.47 5.87
C ALA A 165 9.59 22.27 4.87
N THR A 166 9.21 23.34 4.20
CA THR A 166 8.22 23.30 3.12
C THR A 166 8.75 24.07 1.92
N ALA A 167 8.40 23.63 0.73
CA ALA A 167 8.67 24.40 -0.49
C ALA A 167 7.49 24.25 -1.44
N SER A 168 6.86 25.39 -1.78
CA SER A 168 5.76 25.44 -2.75
C SER A 168 6.21 25.23 -4.20
N SER A 169 7.52 25.21 -4.45
CA SER A 169 8.15 24.78 -5.68
C SER A 169 9.51 24.18 -5.34
N MET A 170 9.94 23.16 -6.08
CA MET A 170 11.35 22.74 -6.02
C MET A 170 12.25 23.87 -6.54
N LEU A 171 13.53 23.83 -6.17
CA LEU A 171 14.54 24.71 -6.76
C LEU A 171 14.61 24.55 -8.28
N SER A 172 15.13 25.57 -8.96
CA SER A 172 15.26 25.56 -10.41
C SER A 172 15.98 24.30 -10.89
N GLY A 173 15.37 23.61 -11.87
CA GLY A 173 15.88 22.36 -12.43
C GLY A 173 15.69 21.13 -11.53
N TRP A 174 14.81 21.19 -10.52
CA TRP A 174 14.50 20.07 -9.61
C TRP A 174 13.04 19.59 -9.58
N ASN A 175 12.13 20.31 -10.26
CA ASN A 175 10.79 19.76 -10.50
C ASN A 175 10.93 18.43 -11.25
N ASP A 176 10.13 17.45 -10.86
CA ASP A 176 9.99 16.17 -11.54
C ASP A 176 11.31 15.37 -11.60
N ARG A 177 12.20 15.56 -10.61
CA ARG A 177 13.49 14.84 -10.55
C ARG A 177 13.66 13.87 -9.41
N ILE A 178 12.89 14.01 -8.33
CA ILE A 178 13.08 13.14 -7.17
C ILE A 178 12.63 11.72 -7.52
N ARG A 179 13.46 10.75 -7.15
CA ARG A 179 13.28 9.32 -7.43
C ARG A 179 13.29 8.46 -6.19
N SER A 180 14.01 8.89 -5.15
CA SER A 180 13.91 8.26 -3.83
C SER A 180 14.02 9.28 -2.71
N ILE A 181 13.49 8.92 -1.54
CA ILE A 181 13.63 9.71 -0.31
C ILE A 181 14.09 8.83 0.85
N TYR A 182 14.73 9.44 1.84
CA TYR A 182 15.08 8.81 3.10
C TYR A 182 14.59 9.69 4.25
N ILE A 183 13.83 9.13 5.18
CA ILE A 183 13.34 9.83 6.37
C ILE A 183 14.19 9.42 7.57
N TYR A 184 14.84 10.38 8.23
CA TYR A 184 15.78 10.14 9.33
C TYR A 184 15.06 9.77 10.63
#